data_AF-K9X2M1-F1
#
_entry.id   AF-K9X2M1-F1
#
_cell.length_a   1.000
_cell.length_b   1.000
_cell.length_c   1.000
_cell.angle_alpha   90.00
_cell.angle_beta   90.00
_cell.angle_gamma   90.00
#
_symmetry.space_group_name_H-M   'P 1'
#
loop_
_entity.id
_entity.type
_entity.pdbx_description
1 polymer ?
#
loop_
_entity_poly.entity_id
_entity_poly.type
_entity_poly.pdbx_seq_one_letter_code
_entity_poly.pdbx_strand_id
1 'polypeptide(L)'
;MFFKTAAAAFFLEIGSNDHSLGELLTLAGMQNQEHLDEQEKSASAIHDPSVEVIYGHWGAFGGAWSRLDKLERHNCLQIYFSMNHYLDFRPDIGMNDNFLPLEQDPALPMVYTFRDACERLQAEVAFLDTHAHYGDEVWENRGGSRDWIIKKYSILLDFDINGLADERFGLLYLNDYMSDQWDSDPMRDERDAIPLSQGRLVFARRGWARLA
;
A
#
# COMPACT_ATOMS: atom_id res chain seq x y z
N MET A 1 -0.63 -18.54 -15.25
CA MET A 1 -1.47 -17.83 -14.26
C MET A 1 -0.97 -16.40 -14.23
N PHE A 2 -1.77 -15.43 -14.67
CA PHE A 2 -1.39 -14.02 -14.63
C PHE A 2 -1.57 -13.53 -13.18
N PHE A 3 -0.49 -13.41 -12.42
CA PHE A 3 -0.55 -12.81 -11.10
C PHE A 3 -0.54 -11.30 -11.26
N LYS A 4 -1.64 -10.63 -10.93
CA LYS A 4 -1.62 -9.18 -10.73
C LYS A 4 -1.04 -8.93 -9.35
N THR A 5 0.07 -8.21 -9.28
CA THR A 5 0.69 -7.82 -8.01
C THR A 5 0.08 -6.48 -7.59
N ALA A 6 -0.28 -6.35 -6.33
CA ALA A 6 -0.64 -5.06 -5.72
C ALA A 6 0.46 -4.69 -4.72
N ALA A 7 0.54 -3.42 -4.36
CA ALA A 7 1.59 -2.91 -3.48
C ALA A 7 1.04 -1.99 -2.40
N ALA A 8 1.59 -2.10 -1.20
CA ALA A 8 1.48 -1.11 -0.16
C ALA A 8 2.82 -0.40 0.00
N ALA A 9 2.79 0.94 0.07
CA ALA A 9 3.97 1.75 0.30
C ALA A 9 3.78 2.62 1.55
N PHE A 10 4.80 2.68 2.40
CA PHE A 10 4.82 3.49 3.62
C PHE A 10 6.05 4.38 3.60
N PHE A 11 5.84 5.69 3.66
CA PHE A 11 6.91 6.68 3.78
C PHE A 11 7.08 7.04 5.25
N LEU A 12 8.27 6.74 5.77
CA LEU A 12 8.64 6.93 7.17
C LEU A 12 9.73 7.99 7.24
N GLU A 13 9.56 9.03 8.05
CA GLU A 13 10.57 10.08 8.22
C GLU A 13 11.91 9.49 8.74
N ILE A 14 13.04 9.96 8.21
CA ILE A 14 14.36 9.53 8.70
C ILE A 14 14.64 10.18 10.05
N GLY A 15 15.04 9.36 11.03
CA GLY A 15 15.43 9.81 12.37
C GLY A 15 14.39 9.53 13.45
N SER A 16 13.16 9.19 13.08
CA SER A 16 12.17 8.66 14.03
C SER A 16 12.37 7.17 14.30
N ASN A 17 12.93 6.39 13.35
CA ASN A 17 13.09 4.94 13.48
C ASN A 17 14.22 4.37 12.59
N ASP A 18 15.40 4.12 13.17
CA ASP A 18 16.55 3.46 12.50
C ASP A 18 16.39 1.92 12.49
N HIS A 19 15.17 1.47 12.15
CA HIS A 19 14.79 0.07 12.18
C HIS A 19 15.29 -0.68 10.94
N SER A 20 15.72 -1.91 11.16
CA SER A 20 15.95 -2.89 10.09
C SER A 20 14.64 -3.23 9.36
N LEU A 21 14.75 -3.79 8.14
CA LEU A 21 13.58 -4.21 7.38
C LEU A 21 12.71 -5.19 8.19
N GLY A 22 13.31 -6.18 8.88
CA GLY A 22 12.56 -7.14 9.69
C GLY A 22 11.82 -6.52 10.88
N GLU A 23 12.40 -5.51 11.53
CA GLU A 23 11.72 -4.76 12.61
C GLU A 23 10.53 -3.97 12.07
N LEU A 24 10.69 -3.26 10.95
CA LEU A 24 9.60 -2.54 10.30
C LEU A 24 8.48 -3.50 9.87
N LEU A 25 8.82 -4.67 9.33
CA LEU A 25 7.81 -5.67 8.95
C LEU A 25 7.07 -6.25 10.15
N THR A 26 7.76 -6.44 11.27
CA THR A 26 7.12 -6.87 12.53
C THR A 26 6.14 -5.81 13.02
N LEU A 27 6.52 -4.53 13.00
CA LEU A 27 5.64 -3.41 13.34
C LEU A 27 4.43 -3.32 12.39
N ALA A 28 4.66 -3.51 11.10
CA ALA A 28 3.61 -3.59 10.07
C ALA A 28 2.67 -4.80 10.22
N GLY A 29 2.95 -5.71 11.16
CA GLY A 29 2.12 -6.88 11.45
C GLY A 29 2.44 -8.11 10.59
N MET A 30 3.58 -8.15 9.91
CA MET A 30 4.04 -9.31 9.14
C MET A 30 4.55 -10.42 10.06
N GLN A 31 4.12 -11.65 9.77
CA GLN A 31 4.47 -12.86 10.50
C GLN A 31 5.25 -13.83 9.62
N ASN A 32 5.95 -14.80 10.23
CA ASN A 32 6.71 -15.86 9.53
C ASN A 32 7.69 -15.28 8.49
N GLN A 33 8.52 -14.34 8.93
CA GLN A 33 9.47 -13.65 8.07
C GLN A 33 10.64 -14.55 7.66
N GLU A 34 10.89 -14.61 6.36
CA GLU A 34 11.95 -15.42 5.75
C GLU A 34 12.70 -14.57 4.72
N HIS A 35 14.03 -14.59 4.76
CA HIS A 35 14.84 -13.93 3.74
C HIS A 35 14.79 -14.74 2.45
N LEU A 36 14.47 -14.08 1.34
CA LEU A 36 14.50 -14.74 0.04
C LEU A 36 15.94 -14.95 -0.42
N ASP A 37 16.25 -16.15 -0.90
CA ASP A 37 17.54 -16.44 -1.52
C ASP A 37 17.66 -15.86 -2.94
N GLU A 38 18.83 -15.98 -3.57
CA GLU A 38 19.05 -15.44 -4.92
C GLU A 38 18.15 -16.08 -5.99
N GLN A 39 17.80 -17.35 -5.83
CA GLN A 39 16.95 -18.08 -6.77
C GLN A 39 15.50 -17.62 -6.64
N GLU A 40 15.02 -17.41 -5.41
CA GLU A 40 13.68 -16.91 -5.09
C GLU A 40 13.50 -15.44 -5.46
N LYS A 41 14.54 -14.61 -5.22
CA LYS A 41 14.62 -13.22 -5.71
C LYS A 41 14.50 -13.19 -7.23
N SER A 42 15.27 -14.04 -7.92
CA SER A 42 15.23 -14.14 -9.39
C SER A 42 13.87 -14.59 -9.91
N ALA A 43 13.24 -15.58 -9.27
CA ALA A 43 11.87 -16.02 -9.59
C ALA A 43 10.84 -14.90 -9.36
N SER A 44 11.15 -13.95 -8.47
CA SER A 44 10.36 -12.76 -8.19
C SER A 44 10.77 -11.54 -9.02
N ALA A 45 11.62 -11.72 -10.05
CA ALA A 45 12.18 -10.68 -10.93
C ALA A 45 12.94 -9.56 -10.17
N ILE A 46 13.59 -9.93 -9.07
CA ILE A 46 14.51 -9.08 -8.31
C ILE A 46 15.93 -9.50 -8.70
N HIS A 47 16.56 -8.69 -9.54
CA HIS A 47 17.86 -9.03 -10.15
C HIS A 47 19.08 -8.44 -9.42
N ASP A 48 18.86 -7.55 -8.47
CA ASP A 48 19.94 -7.02 -7.63
C ASP A 48 20.11 -7.91 -6.39
N PRO A 49 21.19 -8.70 -6.29
CA PRO A 49 21.41 -9.61 -5.17
C PRO A 49 21.66 -8.89 -3.85
N SER A 50 22.10 -7.62 -3.90
CA SER A 50 22.42 -6.80 -2.72
C SER A 50 21.17 -6.28 -2.01
N VAL A 51 20.02 -6.29 -2.67
CA VAL A 51 18.75 -5.85 -2.07
C VAL A 51 18.28 -6.91 -1.08
N GLU A 52 18.12 -6.49 0.17
CA GLU A 52 17.45 -7.29 1.19
C GLU A 52 15.96 -7.39 0.86
N VAL A 53 15.45 -8.63 0.82
CA VAL A 53 14.04 -8.92 0.55
C VAL A 53 13.58 -9.95 1.56
N ILE A 54 12.46 -9.66 2.22
CA ILE A 54 11.85 -10.55 3.21
C ILE A 54 10.45 -10.92 2.73
N TYR A 55 10.17 -12.22 2.72
CA TYR A 55 8.85 -12.79 2.51
C TYR A 55 8.19 -13.11 3.86
N GLY A 56 6.86 -13.04 3.92
CA GLY A 56 6.10 -13.41 5.10
C GLY A 56 4.60 -13.40 4.85
N HIS A 57 3.84 -13.62 5.91
CA HIS A 57 2.38 -13.53 5.91
C HIS A 57 1.94 -12.18 6.48
N TRP A 58 1.17 -11.41 5.70
CA TRP A 58 0.74 -10.07 6.08
C TRP A 58 -0.78 -9.98 6.24
N GLY A 59 -1.26 -10.33 7.44
CA GLY A 59 -2.67 -10.22 7.81
C GLY A 59 -3.63 -10.78 6.76
N ALA A 60 -4.64 -9.99 6.38
CA ALA A 60 -5.63 -10.41 5.40
C ALA A 60 -5.12 -10.46 3.94
N PHE A 61 -3.91 -9.99 3.65
CA PHE A 61 -3.31 -10.03 2.31
C PHE A 61 -2.65 -11.38 1.99
N GLY A 62 -2.41 -12.22 2.99
CA GLY A 62 -1.77 -13.51 2.78
C GLY A 62 -0.25 -13.38 2.59
N GLY A 63 0.30 -14.20 1.69
CA GLY A 63 1.73 -14.19 1.38
C GLY A 63 2.16 -12.90 0.68
N ALA A 64 3.19 -12.26 1.20
CA ALA A 64 3.71 -11.00 0.71
C ALA A 64 5.24 -10.95 0.82
N TRP A 65 5.88 -10.25 -0.11
CA TRP A 65 7.32 -9.97 -0.05
C TRP A 65 7.55 -8.47 0.06
N SER A 66 8.66 -8.09 0.68
CA SER A 66 8.88 -6.70 1.06
C SER A 66 10.33 -6.28 0.89
N ARG A 67 10.52 -4.97 0.72
CA ARG A 67 11.82 -4.32 0.61
C ARG A 67 11.80 -2.94 1.25
N LEU A 68 12.98 -2.41 1.53
CA LEU A 68 13.18 -1.07 2.05
C LEU A 68 14.06 -0.26 1.10
N ASP A 69 13.55 0.88 0.64
CA ASP A 69 14.35 1.85 -0.13
C ASP A 69 14.66 3.05 0.77
N LYS A 70 15.95 3.37 0.93
CA LYS A 70 16.41 4.56 1.68
C LYS A 70 16.44 5.76 0.73
N LEU A 71 15.61 6.77 1.01
CA LEU A 71 15.50 8.00 0.25
C LEU A 71 16.16 9.15 1.02
N GLU A 72 16.13 10.38 0.49
CA GLU A 72 16.86 11.52 1.08
C GLU A 72 16.38 11.86 2.50
N ARG A 73 15.07 11.92 2.71
CA ARG A 73 14.43 12.28 3.99
C ARG A 73 13.58 11.18 4.58
N HIS A 74 13.41 10.07 3.86
CA HIS A 74 12.46 9.03 4.22
C HIS A 74 13.02 7.63 3.97
N ASN A 75 12.55 6.67 4.77
CA ASN A 75 12.58 5.27 4.41
C ASN A 75 11.25 4.90 3.74
N CYS A 76 11.30 4.26 2.58
CA CYS A 76 10.12 3.76 1.87
C CYS A 76 10.04 2.24 2.02
N LEU A 77 9.16 1.78 2.92
CA LEU A 77 8.83 0.38 3.05
C LEU A 77 7.80 0.02 1.97
N GLN A 78 8.10 -1.02 1.19
CA GLN A 78 7.20 -1.51 0.14
C GLN A 78 6.87 -2.97 0.40
N ILE A 79 5.57 -3.30 0.43
CA ILE A 79 5.05 -4.65 0.65
C ILE A 79 4.20 -5.03 -0.56
N TYR A 80 4.55 -6.13 -1.21
CA TYR A 80 3.94 -6.61 -2.44
C TYR A 80 3.21 -7.91 -2.19
N PHE A 81 1.98 -8.00 -2.69
CA PHE A 81 1.10 -9.14 -2.45
C PHE A 81 0.26 -9.45 -3.69
N SER A 82 -0.37 -10.63 -3.68
CA SER A 82 -1.24 -11.07 -4.77
C SER A 82 -2.58 -10.32 -4.74
N MET A 83 -2.94 -9.69 -5.85
CA MET A 83 -4.26 -9.06 -6.02
C MET A 83 -5.39 -10.10 -6.07
N ASN A 84 -5.09 -11.38 -6.29
CA ASN A 84 -6.11 -12.43 -6.34
C ASN A 84 -6.89 -12.51 -5.01
N HIS A 85 -6.21 -12.32 -3.88
CA HIS A 85 -6.88 -12.31 -2.57
C HIS A 85 -7.92 -11.18 -2.49
N TYR A 86 -7.63 -10.00 -3.04
CA TYR A 86 -8.61 -8.91 -3.12
C TYR A 86 -9.78 -9.24 -4.06
N LEU A 87 -9.49 -9.85 -5.21
CA LEU A 87 -10.53 -10.27 -6.16
C LEU A 87 -11.44 -11.36 -5.59
N ASP A 88 -10.93 -12.23 -4.73
CA ASP A 88 -11.71 -13.27 -4.04
C ASP A 88 -12.73 -12.68 -3.05
N PHE A 89 -12.46 -11.48 -2.51
CA PHE A 89 -13.41 -10.75 -1.67
C PHE A 89 -14.46 -10.01 -2.48
N ARG A 90 -14.35 -9.95 -3.82
CA ARG A 90 -15.35 -9.27 -4.63
C ARG A 90 -16.65 -10.07 -4.59
N PRO A 91 -17.72 -9.56 -3.97
CA PRO A 91 -18.90 -10.37 -3.77
C PRO A 91 -19.59 -10.55 -5.13
N ASP A 92 -20.09 -11.76 -5.39
CA ASP A 92 -20.75 -12.20 -6.65
C ASP A 92 -22.14 -11.52 -6.86
N ILE A 93 -22.33 -10.35 -6.25
CA ILE A 93 -23.59 -9.62 -6.24
C ILE A 93 -23.71 -8.87 -7.56
N GLY A 94 -24.81 -9.10 -8.27
CA GLY A 94 -25.13 -8.41 -9.51
C GLY A 94 -24.99 -6.90 -9.35
N MET A 95 -24.57 -6.23 -10.42
CA MET A 95 -24.12 -4.82 -10.53
C MET A 95 -25.09 -3.71 -10.03
N ASN A 96 -26.13 -4.02 -9.26
CA ASN A 96 -27.14 -3.07 -8.83
C ASN A 96 -26.90 -2.46 -7.43
N ASP A 97 -26.01 -3.01 -6.61
CA ASP A 97 -25.79 -2.49 -5.25
C ASP A 97 -24.59 -1.54 -5.21
N ASN A 98 -24.75 -0.34 -5.78
CA ASN A 98 -23.80 0.78 -5.64
C ASN A 98 -23.67 1.31 -4.19
N PHE A 99 -24.35 0.70 -3.22
CA PHE A 99 -24.48 1.14 -1.84
C PHE A 99 -24.22 0.03 -0.82
N LEU A 100 -23.27 -0.88 -1.05
CA LEU A 100 -22.81 -1.78 0.01
C LEU A 100 -22.29 -0.91 1.17
N PRO A 101 -22.90 -0.92 2.37
CA PRO A 101 -22.40 -0.14 3.50
C PRO A 101 -20.97 -0.55 3.86
N LEU A 102 -20.17 0.37 4.37
CA LEU A 102 -18.76 0.11 4.67
C LEU A 102 -18.60 -1.05 5.66
N GLU A 103 -19.51 -1.17 6.63
CA GLU A 103 -19.53 -2.20 7.67
C GLU A 103 -19.74 -3.62 7.11
N GLN A 104 -20.25 -3.72 5.88
CA GLN A 104 -20.50 -4.97 5.18
C GLN A 104 -19.47 -5.23 4.07
N ASP A 105 -18.45 -4.38 3.95
CA ASP A 105 -17.44 -4.56 2.92
C ASP A 105 -16.56 -5.79 3.25
N PRO A 106 -16.56 -6.82 2.39
CA PRO A 106 -15.77 -8.03 2.60
C PRO A 106 -14.25 -7.76 2.61
N ALA A 107 -13.80 -6.64 2.06
CA ALA A 107 -12.39 -6.23 2.09
C ALA A 107 -11.99 -5.51 3.38
N LEU A 108 -12.91 -5.25 4.34
CA LEU A 108 -12.58 -4.62 5.62
C LEU A 108 -11.37 -5.23 6.34
N PRO A 109 -11.17 -6.57 6.39
CA PRO A 109 -9.98 -7.15 7.01
C PRO A 109 -8.66 -6.67 6.39
N MET A 110 -8.63 -6.47 5.06
CA MET A 110 -7.46 -5.90 4.36
C MET A 110 -7.26 -4.43 4.73
N VAL A 111 -8.36 -3.67 4.77
CA VAL A 111 -8.33 -2.26 5.16
C VAL A 111 -7.79 -2.08 6.58
N TYR A 112 -8.25 -2.90 7.53
CA TYR A 112 -7.76 -2.87 8.91
C TYR A 112 -6.31 -3.33 9.02
N THR A 113 -5.89 -4.33 8.23
CA THR A 113 -4.48 -4.74 8.19
C THR A 113 -3.59 -3.57 7.74
N PHE A 114 -3.98 -2.87 6.67
CA PHE A 114 -3.26 -1.70 6.18
C PHE A 114 -3.27 -0.53 7.18
N ARG A 115 -4.43 -0.22 7.75
CA ARG A 115 -4.61 0.82 8.77
C ARG A 115 -3.69 0.59 9.96
N ASP A 116 -3.76 -0.59 10.55
CA ASP A 116 -3.00 -0.93 11.76
C ASP A 116 -1.49 -0.86 11.47
N ALA A 117 -1.05 -1.21 10.26
CA ALA A 117 0.34 -1.02 9.83
C ALA A 117 0.71 0.46 9.77
N CYS A 118 -0.14 1.33 9.20
CA CYS A 118 0.12 2.78 9.15
C CYS A 118 0.30 3.37 10.56
N GLU A 119 -0.59 3.03 11.49
CA GLU A 119 -0.54 3.54 12.87
C GLU A 119 0.68 3.00 13.63
N ARG A 120 1.02 1.72 13.49
CA ARG A 120 2.18 1.11 14.20
C ARG A 120 3.52 1.55 13.64
N LEU A 121 3.60 1.77 12.33
CA LEU A 121 4.79 2.30 11.67
C LEU A 121 4.94 3.82 11.88
N GLN A 122 3.87 4.49 12.32
CA GLN A 122 3.78 5.95 12.37
C GLN A 122 4.13 6.57 11.01
N ALA A 123 3.55 6.02 9.94
CA ALA A 123 3.82 6.50 8.59
C ALA A 123 3.41 7.98 8.45
N GLU A 124 4.17 8.74 7.67
CA GLU A 124 3.79 10.13 7.33
C GLU A 124 2.71 10.11 6.25
N VAL A 125 2.97 9.31 5.22
CA VAL A 125 2.04 8.98 4.15
C VAL A 125 2.19 7.50 3.84
N ALA A 126 1.07 6.83 3.60
CA ALA A 126 1.07 5.48 3.06
C ALA A 126 -0.05 5.30 2.04
N PHE A 127 0.14 4.42 1.08
CA PHE A 127 -0.92 4.07 0.14
C PHE A 127 -0.96 2.57 -0.15
N LEU A 128 -2.17 2.10 -0.46
CA LEU A 128 -2.43 0.79 -1.02
C LEU A 128 -2.79 0.97 -2.48
N ASP A 129 -1.89 0.56 -3.36
CA ASP A 129 -2.12 0.55 -4.80
C ASP A 129 -2.59 -0.84 -5.26
N THR A 130 -3.83 -0.87 -5.74
CA THR A 130 -4.51 -2.03 -6.29
C THR A 130 -4.59 -1.98 -7.81
N HIS A 131 -4.10 -0.89 -8.44
CA HIS A 131 -4.09 -0.80 -9.89
C HIS A 131 -3.12 -1.81 -10.47
N ALA A 132 -3.58 -2.53 -11.48
CA ALA A 132 -2.73 -3.37 -12.28
C ALA A 132 -1.95 -2.49 -13.27
N HIS A 133 -0.96 -1.71 -12.81
CA HIS A 133 -0.04 -0.96 -13.68
C HIS A 133 0.81 -1.89 -14.60
N TYR A 134 0.62 -3.20 -14.48
CA TYR A 134 1.37 -4.31 -15.08
C TYR A 134 0.88 -4.74 -16.48
N GLY A 135 0.26 -3.83 -17.25
CA GLY A 135 -0.24 -4.11 -18.60
C GLY A 135 0.80 -3.96 -19.71
N ASP A 136 1.77 -3.06 -19.55
CA ASP A 136 2.65 -2.62 -20.64
C ASP A 136 4.15 -2.86 -20.41
N GLU A 137 4.55 -3.28 -19.21
CA GLU A 137 5.92 -3.66 -18.93
C GLU A 137 6.04 -5.18 -18.90
N VAL A 138 6.94 -5.70 -19.74
CA VAL A 138 7.32 -7.11 -19.81
C VAL A 138 7.49 -7.63 -18.38
N TRP A 139 6.87 -8.78 -18.08
CA TRP A 139 6.89 -9.46 -16.76
C TRP A 139 8.29 -9.57 -16.12
N GLU A 140 9.33 -9.51 -16.96
CA GLU A 140 10.76 -9.55 -16.63
C GLU A 140 11.30 -8.21 -16.03
N ASN A 141 10.51 -7.12 -16.04
CA ASN A 141 10.91 -5.78 -15.59
C ASN A 141 10.14 -5.29 -14.34
N ARG A 142 10.03 -6.11 -13.28
CA ARG A 142 9.39 -5.68 -12.02
C ARG A 142 10.07 -4.50 -11.30
N GLY A 143 11.22 -4.04 -11.78
CA GLY A 143 11.79 -2.74 -11.39
C GLY A 143 10.84 -1.56 -11.61
N GLY A 144 9.90 -1.64 -12.55
CA GLY A 144 8.96 -0.55 -12.85
C GLY A 144 7.98 -0.24 -11.72
N SER A 145 7.52 -1.24 -10.95
CA SER A 145 6.61 -1.01 -9.82
C SER A 145 7.30 -0.27 -8.67
N ARG A 146 8.52 -0.71 -8.34
CA ARG A 146 9.38 -0.05 -7.36
C ARG A 146 9.72 1.37 -7.79
N ASP A 147 10.19 1.56 -9.02
CA ASP A 147 10.58 2.89 -9.51
C ASP A 147 9.37 3.83 -9.63
N TRP A 148 8.18 3.31 -9.92
CA TRP A 148 6.94 4.09 -9.90
C TRP A 148 6.56 4.52 -8.48
N ILE A 149 6.62 3.62 -7.49
CA ILE A 149 6.38 3.97 -6.08
C ILE A 149 7.38 5.04 -5.62
N ILE A 150 8.66 4.86 -5.95
CA ILE A 150 9.71 5.84 -5.64
C ILE A 150 9.45 7.18 -6.35
N LYS A 151 8.92 7.19 -7.58
CA LYS A 151 8.55 8.45 -8.25
C LYS A 151 7.45 9.22 -7.50
N LYS A 152 6.58 8.57 -6.73
CA LYS A 152 5.58 9.27 -5.89
C LYS A 152 6.21 10.04 -4.74
N TYR A 153 7.47 9.74 -4.39
CA TYR A 153 8.22 10.48 -3.39
C TYR A 153 8.38 11.96 -3.72
N SER A 154 8.45 12.35 -5.00
CA SER A 154 8.55 13.77 -5.36
C SER A 154 7.28 14.54 -4.97
N ILE A 155 6.10 13.92 -5.15
CA ILE A 155 4.80 14.51 -4.78
C ILE A 155 4.74 14.73 -3.27
N LEU A 156 5.26 13.78 -2.49
CA LEU A 156 5.39 13.91 -1.04
C LEU A 156 6.32 15.07 -0.64
N LEU A 157 7.49 15.18 -1.27
CA LEU A 157 8.45 16.25 -0.98
C LEU A 157 7.91 17.65 -1.32
N ASP A 158 7.06 17.74 -2.34
CA ASP A 158 6.39 18.97 -2.73
C ASP A 158 5.18 19.30 -1.83
N PHE A 159 4.86 18.44 -0.86
CA PHE A 159 3.67 18.52 0.00
C PHE A 159 2.36 18.61 -0.78
N ASP A 160 2.31 18.03 -1.99
CA ASP A 160 1.13 18.02 -2.84
C ASP A 160 0.17 16.88 -2.45
N ILE A 161 -0.48 17.06 -1.29
CA ILE A 161 -1.42 16.08 -0.72
C ILE A 161 -2.65 15.89 -1.61
N ASN A 162 -3.07 16.94 -2.30
CA ASN A 162 -4.16 16.88 -3.26
C ASN A 162 -3.77 16.05 -4.48
N GLY A 163 -2.54 16.22 -5.00
CA GLY A 163 -1.98 15.38 -6.05
C GLY A 163 -1.96 13.91 -5.67
N LEU A 164 -1.52 13.57 -4.45
CA LEU A 164 -1.58 12.20 -3.93
C LEU A 164 -3.01 11.66 -3.84
N ALA A 165 -3.97 12.49 -3.43
CA ALA A 165 -5.37 12.11 -3.38
C ALA A 165 -5.96 11.86 -4.78
N ASP A 166 -5.51 12.61 -5.78
CA ASP A 166 -5.99 12.54 -7.15
C ASP A 166 -5.45 11.33 -7.92
N GLU A 167 -4.38 10.68 -7.42
CA GLU A 167 -3.90 9.37 -7.90
C GLU A 167 -4.91 8.23 -7.64
N ARG A 168 -5.85 8.44 -6.70
CA ARG A 168 -6.92 7.48 -6.37
C ARG A 168 -6.41 6.08 -6.02
N PHE A 169 -5.34 6.02 -5.22
CA PHE A 169 -4.93 4.78 -4.58
C PHE A 169 -6.11 4.13 -3.87
N GLY A 170 -6.17 2.78 -3.90
CA GLY A 170 -7.21 2.01 -3.24
C GLY A 170 -7.41 2.47 -1.79
N LEU A 171 -6.30 2.69 -1.07
CA LEU A 171 -6.28 3.43 0.19
C LEU A 171 -5.18 4.49 0.17
N LEU A 172 -5.47 5.64 0.77
CA LEU A 172 -4.48 6.67 1.09
C LEU A 172 -4.57 7.03 2.57
N TYR A 173 -3.47 6.82 3.27
CA TYR A 173 -3.24 7.25 4.63
C TYR A 173 -2.37 8.51 4.65
N LEU A 174 -2.76 9.48 5.47
CA LEU A 174 -2.04 10.71 5.77
C LEU A 174 -2.00 10.86 7.30
N ASN A 175 -0.84 11.18 7.87
CA ASN A 175 -0.78 11.54 9.29
C ASN A 175 -1.48 12.88 9.56
N ASP A 176 -1.51 13.32 10.83
CA ASP A 176 -2.17 14.58 11.23
C ASP A 176 -1.64 15.78 10.43
N TYR A 177 -0.32 15.94 10.35
CA TYR A 177 0.32 17.06 9.68
C TYR A 177 -0.03 17.12 8.17
N MET A 178 0.00 15.97 7.49
CA MET A 178 -0.35 15.89 6.07
C MET A 178 -1.84 16.03 5.82
N SER A 179 -2.68 15.49 6.71
CA SER A 179 -4.12 15.65 6.63
C SER A 179 -4.56 17.12 6.79
N ASP A 180 -3.83 17.92 7.57
CA ASP A 180 -4.11 19.36 7.73
C ASP A 180 -3.88 20.17 6.45
N GLN A 181 -3.08 19.64 5.51
CA GLN A 181 -2.85 20.26 4.20
C GLN A 181 -3.90 19.87 3.15
N TRP A 182 -4.92 19.09 3.53
CA TRP A 182 -5.96 18.64 2.61
C TRP A 182 -6.94 19.76 2.29
N ASP A 183 -6.96 20.19 1.02
CA ASP A 183 -7.94 21.17 0.57
C ASP A 183 -9.31 20.51 0.32
N SER A 184 -10.35 21.13 0.85
CA SER A 184 -11.72 20.68 0.64
C SER A 184 -12.07 20.67 -0.86
N ASP A 185 -12.57 19.53 -1.31
CA ASP A 185 -13.05 19.30 -2.66
C ASP A 185 -14.19 18.26 -2.59
N PRO A 186 -15.37 18.52 -3.16
CA PRO A 186 -16.50 17.60 -3.06
C PRO A 186 -16.20 16.18 -3.56
N MET A 187 -15.40 16.00 -4.62
CA MET A 187 -15.10 14.66 -5.13
C MET A 187 -14.13 13.89 -4.22
N ARG A 188 -13.27 14.61 -3.49
CA ARG A 188 -12.34 14.04 -2.52
C ARG A 188 -12.99 13.79 -1.17
N ASP A 189 -13.74 14.76 -0.66
CA ASP A 189 -14.38 14.74 0.66
C ASP A 189 -15.56 13.78 0.73
N GLU A 190 -16.14 13.43 -0.42
CA GLU A 190 -17.15 12.41 -0.49
C GLU A 190 -16.59 10.99 -0.30
N ARG A 191 -15.29 10.73 -0.44
CA ARG A 191 -14.78 9.35 -0.33
C ARG A 191 -15.10 8.76 1.05
N ASP A 192 -15.37 7.45 1.08
CA ASP A 192 -15.52 6.76 2.37
C ASP A 192 -14.20 6.89 3.16
N ALA A 193 -14.30 6.87 4.50
CA ALA A 193 -13.14 6.95 5.39
C ALA A 193 -13.29 5.98 6.56
N ILE A 194 -12.15 5.51 7.07
CA ILE A 194 -12.11 4.65 8.27
C ILE A 194 -11.69 5.51 9.47
N PRO A 195 -12.35 5.38 10.64
CA PRO A 195 -11.90 6.03 11.85
C PRO A 195 -10.47 5.60 12.24
N LEU A 196 -9.65 6.58 12.57
CA LEU A 196 -8.27 6.43 13.03
C LEU A 196 -8.09 7.08 14.39
N SER A 197 -7.03 6.68 15.11
CA SER A 197 -6.57 7.42 16.28
C SER A 197 -5.92 8.76 15.92
N GLN A 198 -5.23 8.81 14.78
CA GLN A 198 -4.54 9.98 14.23
C GLN A 198 -4.54 9.95 12.70
N GLY A 199 -4.63 11.12 12.10
CA GLY A 199 -4.57 11.33 10.65
C GLY A 199 -5.88 11.04 9.92
N ARG A 200 -5.75 10.70 8.64
CA ARG A 200 -6.84 10.45 7.70
C ARG A 200 -6.54 9.21 6.85
N LEU A 201 -7.50 8.30 6.74
CA LEU A 201 -7.47 7.15 5.82
C LEU A 201 -8.70 7.20 4.93
N VAL A 202 -8.50 7.44 3.64
CA VAL A 202 -9.56 7.54 2.63
C VAL A 202 -9.44 6.43 1.60
N PHE A 203 -10.59 6.00 1.09
CA PHE A 203 -10.68 5.08 -0.05
C PHE A 203 -10.51 5.81 -1.39
N ALA A 204 -10.20 5.09 -2.46
CA ALA A 204 -10.19 5.65 -3.82
C ALA A 204 -11.57 6.17 -4.23
N ARG A 205 -12.62 5.42 -3.86
CA ARG A 205 -14.02 5.63 -4.25
C ARG A 205 -14.98 5.19 -3.14
N ARG A 206 -16.26 5.03 -3.46
CA ARG A 206 -17.34 4.54 -2.59
C ARG A 206 -17.89 3.17 -3.03
N GLY A 207 -18.59 2.51 -2.12
CA GLY A 207 -19.31 1.25 -2.39
C GLY A 207 -18.38 0.12 -2.81
N TRP A 208 -18.82 -0.71 -3.77
CA TRP A 208 -18.03 -1.86 -4.25
C TRP A 208 -16.71 -1.46 -4.93
N ALA A 209 -16.58 -0.20 -5.37
CA ALA A 209 -15.41 0.31 -6.08
C ALA A 209 -14.38 0.99 -5.15
N ARG A 210 -14.55 0.92 -3.83
CA ARG A 210 -13.70 1.58 -2.83
C ARG A 210 -12.20 1.41 -3.03
N LEU A 211 -11.78 0.20 -3.39
CA LEU A 211 -10.38 -0.19 -3.58
C LEU A 211 -10.03 -0.33 -5.08
N ALA A 212 -10.77 0.31 -5.98
CA ALA A 212 -10.68 0.14 -7.44
C ALA A 212 -10.36 1.41 -8.23
#